data_AF-A0A3L7RR57-F1
#
_entry.id   AF-A0A3L7RR57-F1
#
_cell.length_a   1.000
_cell.length_b   1.000
_cell.length_c   1.000
_cell.angle_alpha   90.00
_cell.angle_beta   90.00
_cell.angle_gamma   90.00
#
_symmetry.space_group_name_H-M   'P 1'
#
loop_
_entity.id
_entity.type
_entity.pdbx_description
1 polymer ?
#
loop_
_entity_poly.entity_id
_entity_poly.type
_entity_poly.pdbx_seq_one_letter_code
_entity_poly.pdbx_strand_id
1 'polypeptide(L)'
;MSETAAVAVATEPKVPLPSVGALAVRDTALAMPSAPGMAFPVAPADAAGDGGLDAKRLLHALRRRWLPALALGLLTGIAVAVPVWMFLPRGYEAVVWLRIRSSGTLLSEGRSAEYDAYRKTQLQLLRSPVVLNAALRKPGISSLRMITEQDDPQAWLARTIEPVVQGDSEVMQLKFRGAVAEETAKILNAITSCYLDDIVNKDRQDRLGRRDQLEKKFKENQTELRSRRETFNDLARTLGTRDSSEVATQRGLLMDQLSTARNRMVQAENDLERLESEIAVYDLRKGEAAEAVAGEGEAGAGEGEGADEAFASDDMIEAALSREPEIRALESQIAELTNAILGQAERSARGMNEPAVRRMVGRRQQILRQIEATKTKLRPQILGVIGSGGGATGGAVSPRELALRRQTLVKSIAKARATYEDISKQVVDLGNANADL
;
A
#
# COMPACT_ATOMS: atom_id res chain seq x y z
N MET A 1 47.77 60.40 29.12
CA MET A 1 46.49 60.75 29.78
C MET A 1 46.21 59.61 30.76
N SER A 2 46.49 59.66 32.05
CA SER A 2 46.77 60.70 33.07
C SER A 2 47.47 59.94 34.21
N GLU A 3 48.77 60.12 34.47
CA GLU A 3 49.43 61.11 35.33
C GLU A 3 49.05 61.10 36.83
N THR A 4 50.10 60.91 37.67
CA THR A 4 50.33 61.44 39.04
C THR A 4 49.48 60.86 40.20
N ALA A 5 49.98 60.60 41.42
CA ALA A 5 51.17 61.08 42.13
C ALA A 5 51.61 60.08 43.23
N ALA A 6 52.91 60.13 43.54
CA ALA A 6 53.52 59.54 44.73
C ALA A 6 53.42 60.48 45.93
N VAL A 7 53.26 59.93 47.15
CA VAL A 7 53.60 60.63 48.40
C VAL A 7 54.23 59.63 49.37
N ALA A 8 55.46 59.93 49.73
CA ALA A 8 56.23 59.31 50.81
C ALA A 8 55.80 59.87 52.17
N VAL A 9 55.82 59.04 53.22
CA VAL A 9 55.76 59.50 54.61
C VAL A 9 56.98 58.97 55.35
N ALA A 10 57.65 59.90 55.99
CA ALA A 10 59.00 59.81 56.52
C ALA A 10 59.06 59.15 57.91
N THR A 11 60.23 58.57 58.14
CA THR A 11 60.79 58.03 59.37
C THR A 11 61.04 59.09 60.44
N GLU A 12 60.69 58.77 61.69
CA GLU A 12 61.02 59.57 62.89
C GLU A 12 62.50 59.40 63.32
N PRO A 13 63.18 60.47 63.79
CA PRO A 13 64.51 60.39 64.38
C PRO A 13 64.45 60.39 65.92
N LYS A 14 65.22 59.51 66.58
CA LYS A 14 65.41 59.52 68.05
C LYS A 14 66.86 59.91 68.39
N VAL A 15 67.02 61.10 68.96
CA VAL A 15 68.28 61.72 69.45
C VAL A 15 68.47 61.40 70.94
N PRO A 16 69.71 61.33 71.49
CA PRO A 16 70.02 60.73 72.78
C PRO A 16 69.92 61.72 73.95
N LEU A 17 69.73 61.20 75.18
CA LEU A 17 69.78 61.96 76.43
C LEU A 17 71.10 61.73 77.18
N PRO A 18 71.65 62.77 77.85
CA PRO A 18 72.99 62.79 78.42
C PRO A 18 73.12 62.20 79.83
N SER A 19 74.35 61.74 80.09
CA SER A 19 74.91 61.25 81.34
C SER A 19 74.87 62.28 82.47
N VAL A 20 74.42 61.85 83.66
CA VAL A 20 74.57 62.61 84.91
C VAL A 20 75.47 61.83 85.87
N GLY A 21 76.65 62.41 86.14
CA GLY A 21 77.19 62.64 87.48
C GLY A 21 77.44 61.44 88.38
N ALA A 22 78.70 61.02 88.42
CA ALA A 22 79.28 60.18 89.45
C ALA A 22 79.27 60.87 90.84
N LEU A 23 78.94 60.09 91.89
CA LEU A 23 79.30 60.38 93.27
C LEU A 23 80.04 59.16 93.81
N ALA A 24 81.31 59.38 94.14
CA ALA A 24 82.21 58.38 94.72
C ALA A 24 81.94 58.27 96.23
N VAL A 25 81.80 57.03 96.71
CA VAL A 25 82.08 56.68 98.11
C VAL A 25 82.95 55.43 98.08
N ARG A 26 84.21 55.59 98.45
CA ARG A 26 85.10 54.50 98.84
C ARG A 26 84.75 54.17 100.28
N ASP A 27 84.50 52.89 100.56
CA ASP A 27 84.80 52.35 101.88
C ASP A 27 85.32 50.92 101.78
N THR A 28 86.26 50.68 102.67
CA THR A 28 87.25 49.62 102.74
C THR A 28 86.70 48.29 103.26
N ALA A 29 87.17 47.22 102.61
CA ALA A 29 87.50 45.87 103.11
C ALA A 29 86.57 45.16 104.11
N LEU A 30 86.16 43.95 103.73
CA LEU A 30 86.36 42.73 104.55
C LEU A 30 86.21 41.49 103.64
N ALA A 31 87.24 40.64 103.67
CA ALA A 31 87.30 39.39 102.94
C ALA A 31 86.47 38.30 103.66
N MET A 32 85.71 37.52 102.89
CA MET A 32 85.30 36.17 103.27
C MET A 32 85.58 35.19 102.12
N PRO A 33 86.14 34.00 102.38
CA PRO A 33 86.39 33.00 101.35
C PRO A 33 85.13 32.14 101.16
N SER A 34 84.72 31.92 99.90
CA SER A 34 83.64 31.00 99.54
C SER A 34 84.09 30.12 98.36
N ALA A 35 83.76 28.83 98.47
CA ALA A 35 84.32 27.63 97.84
C ALA A 35 84.31 27.57 96.29
N PRO A 36 85.13 26.69 95.67
CA PRO A 36 85.16 26.51 94.22
C PRO A 36 83.92 25.73 93.73
N GLY A 37 83.07 26.39 92.94
CA GLY A 37 81.96 25.76 92.22
C GLY A 37 82.40 25.17 90.87
N MET A 38 81.97 23.93 90.62
CA MET A 38 82.18 23.15 89.38
C MET A 38 81.83 23.92 88.10
N ALA A 39 82.73 23.85 87.11
CA ALA A 39 82.46 24.29 85.74
C ALA A 39 81.66 23.20 84.98
N PHE A 40 80.44 23.53 84.55
CA PHE A 40 79.78 22.82 83.46
C PHE A 40 80.20 23.45 82.13
N PRO A 41 80.52 22.68 81.09
CA PRO A 41 80.81 23.24 79.78
C PRO A 41 79.52 23.80 79.16
N VAL A 42 79.53 25.11 78.91
CA VAL A 42 78.52 25.80 78.10
C VAL A 42 78.67 25.33 76.65
N ALA A 43 77.65 24.67 76.11
CA ALA A 43 77.54 24.46 74.67
C ALA A 43 77.35 25.83 73.98
N PRO A 44 78.07 26.15 72.89
CA PRO A 44 77.90 27.42 72.22
C PRO A 44 76.50 27.50 71.61
N ALA A 45 75.74 28.50 72.06
CA ALA A 45 74.50 28.92 71.47
C ALA A 45 74.82 29.76 70.23
N ASP A 46 74.86 29.14 69.06
CA ASP A 46 74.77 29.86 67.79
C ASP A 46 73.86 29.09 66.83
N ALA A 47 72.57 29.42 66.90
CA ALA A 47 71.64 29.25 65.79
C ALA A 47 70.47 30.22 65.96
N ALA A 48 70.77 31.52 65.98
CA ALA A 48 69.81 32.53 65.56
C ALA A 48 69.61 32.38 64.04
N GLY A 49 68.77 31.41 63.66
CA GLY A 49 68.38 31.17 62.28
C GLY A 49 67.38 32.20 61.82
N ASP A 50 67.86 33.21 61.09
CA ASP A 50 67.06 33.98 60.15
C ASP A 50 66.33 33.00 59.21
N GLY A 51 65.00 33.03 59.21
CA GLY A 51 64.12 32.00 58.63
C GLY A 51 64.07 31.98 57.09
N GLY A 52 65.06 32.56 56.42
CA GLY A 52 65.17 32.59 54.97
C GLY A 52 65.88 31.37 54.41
N LEU A 53 65.32 30.78 53.34
CA LEU A 53 65.97 29.74 52.53
C LEU A 53 67.20 30.32 51.83
N ASP A 54 68.36 30.28 52.50
CA ASP A 54 69.63 30.75 51.94
C ASP A 54 70.23 29.66 51.03
N ALA A 55 70.20 29.90 49.72
CA ALA A 55 70.63 28.95 48.70
C ALA A 55 72.09 28.48 48.88
N LYS A 56 72.97 29.35 49.40
CA LYS A 56 74.37 29.00 49.67
C LYS A 56 74.50 28.02 50.85
N ARG A 57 73.65 28.15 51.87
CA ARG A 57 73.61 27.22 53.02
C ARG A 57 73.06 25.85 52.62
N LEU A 58 72.03 25.82 51.76
CA LEU A 58 71.51 24.57 51.18
C LEU A 58 72.58 23.84 50.36
N LEU A 59 73.37 24.55 49.55
CA LEU A 59 74.43 23.95 48.74
C LEU A 59 75.57 23.37 49.61
N HIS A 60 75.95 24.06 50.69
CA HIS A 60 76.93 23.56 51.65
C HIS A 60 76.43 22.36 52.45
N ALA A 61 75.17 22.40 52.89
CA ALA A 61 74.52 21.26 53.57
C ALA A 61 74.42 20.04 52.64
N LEU A 62 74.08 20.24 51.37
CA LEU A 62 74.03 19.18 50.36
C LEU A 62 75.40 18.58 50.10
N ARG A 63 76.47 19.38 49.97
CA ARG A 63 77.84 18.88 49.77
C ARG A 63 78.36 18.06 50.96
N ARG A 64 77.96 18.41 52.19
CA ARG A 64 78.41 17.73 53.43
C ARG A 64 77.57 16.51 53.80
N ARG A 65 76.29 16.47 53.43
CA ARG A 65 75.34 15.40 53.80
C ARG A 65 74.70 14.75 52.57
N TRP A 66 75.40 14.70 51.44
CA TRP A 66 74.86 14.13 50.20
C TRP A 66 74.48 12.66 50.34
N LEU A 67 75.25 11.84 51.08
CA LEU A 67 74.95 10.42 51.32
C LEU A 67 73.61 10.19 52.06
N PRO A 68 73.34 10.78 53.24
CA PRO A 68 72.06 10.59 53.91
C PRO A 68 70.90 11.26 53.15
N ALA A 69 71.13 12.38 52.46
CA ALA A 69 70.12 12.99 51.61
C ALA A 69 69.73 12.06 50.43
N LEU A 70 70.71 11.39 49.82
CA LEU A 70 70.48 10.42 48.75
C LEU A 70 69.79 9.16 49.29
N ALA A 71 70.20 8.65 50.45
CA ALA A 71 69.55 7.51 51.09
C ALA A 71 68.08 7.80 51.44
N LEU A 72 67.78 8.97 52.00
CA LEU A 72 66.42 9.39 52.31
C LEU A 72 65.60 9.64 51.04
N GLY A 73 66.20 10.25 50.02
CA GLY A 73 65.59 10.45 48.71
C GLY A 73 65.28 9.13 48.00
N LEU A 74 66.16 8.14 48.09
CA LEU A 74 65.95 6.80 47.55
C LEU A 74 64.81 6.08 48.30
N LEU A 75 64.80 6.15 49.63
CA LEU A 75 63.79 5.49 50.46
C LEU A 75 62.40 6.10 50.21
N THR A 76 62.30 7.43 50.19
CA THR A 76 61.06 8.12 49.85
C THR A 76 60.64 7.89 48.39
N GLY A 77 61.60 7.90 47.46
CA GLY A 77 61.38 7.58 46.06
C GLY A 77 60.81 6.18 45.86
N ILE A 78 61.36 5.16 46.52
CA ILE A 78 60.86 3.78 46.48
C ILE A 78 59.48 3.69 47.13
N ALA A 79 59.30 4.34 48.29
CA ALA A 79 58.02 4.36 49.01
C ALA A 79 56.87 4.97 48.18
N VAL A 80 57.17 5.88 47.25
CA VAL A 80 56.19 6.44 46.30
C VAL A 80 56.12 5.62 45.00
N ALA A 81 57.25 5.20 44.45
CA ALA A 81 57.31 4.52 43.15
C ALA A 81 56.62 3.14 43.17
N VAL A 82 56.77 2.37 44.25
CA VAL A 82 56.12 1.04 44.38
C VAL A 82 54.60 1.13 44.37
N PRO A 83 53.94 1.95 45.21
CA PRO A 83 52.49 2.08 45.14
C PRO A 83 52.04 2.71 43.82
N VAL A 84 52.76 3.69 43.26
CA VAL A 84 52.41 4.20 41.93
C VAL A 84 52.45 3.08 40.90
N TRP A 85 53.49 2.24 40.86
CA TRP A 85 53.59 1.17 39.87
C TRP A 85 52.55 0.05 40.04
N MET A 86 52.11 -0.23 41.28
CA MET A 86 51.08 -1.23 41.56
C MET A 86 49.65 -0.70 41.35
N PHE A 87 49.38 0.56 41.68
CA PHE A 87 48.04 1.14 41.64
C PHE A 87 47.76 1.94 40.37
N LEU A 88 48.75 2.24 39.53
CA LEU A 88 48.50 2.90 38.24
C LEU A 88 47.71 1.94 37.34
N PRO A 89 46.45 2.27 37.00
CA PRO A 89 45.60 1.36 36.25
C PRO A 89 46.20 1.12 34.87
N ARG A 90 46.67 -0.12 34.64
CA ARG A 90 47.09 -0.58 33.31
C ARG A 90 45.84 -0.83 32.49
N GLY A 91 45.49 0.13 31.64
CA GLY A 91 44.38 0.02 30.71
C GLY A 91 44.79 0.50 29.34
N TYR A 92 44.46 -0.28 28.32
CA TYR A 92 44.53 0.16 26.94
C TYR A 92 43.21 0.80 26.57
N GLU A 93 43.24 1.98 25.95
CA GLU A 93 42.06 2.68 25.47
C GLU A 93 42.02 2.59 23.95
N ALA A 94 40.95 2.00 23.42
CA ALA A 94 40.63 2.06 22.00
C ALA A 94 39.64 3.19 21.76
N VAL A 95 39.85 3.94 20.68
CA VAL A 95 39.02 5.10 20.30
C VAL A 95 38.63 4.97 18.84
N VAL A 96 37.33 5.11 18.57
CA VAL A 96 36.78 5.18 17.21
C VAL A 96 36.09 6.52 17.01
N TRP A 97 36.30 7.12 15.85
CA TRP A 97 35.72 8.40 15.46
C TRP A 97 34.61 8.19 14.44
N LEU A 98 33.39 8.58 14.80
CA LEU A 98 32.19 8.44 13.99
C LEU A 98 31.68 9.83 13.60
N ARG A 99 31.54 10.08 12.30
CA ARG A 99 30.94 11.33 11.81
C ARG A 99 29.42 11.15 11.65
N ILE A 100 28.65 12.00 12.32
CA ILE A 100 27.19 12.04 12.24
C ILE A 100 26.82 13.15 11.26
N ARG A 101 26.43 12.79 10.03
CA ARG A 101 25.96 13.78 9.06
C ARG A 101 24.64 14.40 9.52
N SER A 102 24.55 15.72 9.49
CA SER A 102 23.32 16.47 9.70
C SER A 102 22.41 16.29 8.47
N SER A 103 21.48 15.34 8.53
CA SER A 103 20.49 15.15 7.44
C SER A 103 19.47 16.28 7.48
N GLY A 104 19.70 17.32 6.68
CA GLY A 104 18.70 18.36 6.47
C GLY A 104 18.99 19.20 5.23
N THR A 105 17.92 19.58 4.54
CA THR A 105 17.92 20.63 3.53
C THR A 105 18.27 21.96 4.19
N LEU A 106 18.98 22.83 3.48
CA LEU A 106 19.67 24.04 3.96
C LEU A 106 18.79 25.15 4.60
N LEU A 107 17.51 24.94 4.88
CA LEU A 107 16.52 26.03 5.06
C LEU A 107 15.62 25.91 6.31
N SER A 108 16.15 25.66 7.52
CA SER A 108 15.31 25.68 8.73
C SER A 108 16.03 26.19 9.99
N GLU A 109 15.52 27.29 10.55
CA GLU A 109 15.83 27.86 11.87
C GLU A 109 15.28 26.93 12.97
N GLY A 110 16.12 26.01 13.44
CA GLY A 110 15.73 24.98 14.44
C GLY A 110 16.68 23.77 14.48
N ARG A 111 17.58 23.66 13.49
CA ARG A 111 18.51 22.54 13.31
C ARG A 111 19.42 22.20 14.50
N SER A 112 19.87 23.17 15.29
CA SER A 112 20.84 22.87 16.36
C SER A 112 20.23 21.98 17.44
N ALA A 113 19.01 22.31 17.90
CA ALA A 113 18.33 21.51 18.92
C ALA A 113 17.92 20.12 18.39
N GLU A 114 17.45 20.04 17.14
CA GLU A 114 17.09 18.77 16.51
C GLU A 114 18.32 17.88 16.24
N TYR A 115 19.43 18.49 15.81
CA TYR A 115 20.70 17.80 15.62
C TYR A 115 21.28 17.30 16.95
N ASP A 116 21.21 18.09 18.02
CA ASP A 116 21.65 17.66 19.35
C ASP A 116 20.76 16.56 19.93
N ALA A 117 19.45 16.63 19.71
CA ALA A 117 18.52 15.55 20.04
C ALA A 117 18.90 14.27 19.28
N TYR A 118 19.12 14.38 17.96
CA TYR A 118 19.55 13.26 17.13
C TYR A 118 20.89 12.65 17.59
N ARG A 119 21.90 13.48 17.90
CA ARG A 119 23.18 13.00 18.45
C ARG A 119 22.99 12.26 19.76
N LYS A 120 22.20 12.80 20.69
CA LYS A 120 21.86 12.14 21.96
C LYS A 120 21.19 10.78 21.73
N THR A 121 20.29 10.69 20.76
CA THR A 121 19.68 9.42 20.37
C THR A 121 20.73 8.45 19.82
N GLN A 122 21.66 8.89 18.96
CA GLN A 122 22.73 8.02 18.45
C GLN A 122 23.65 7.49 19.56
N LEU A 123 23.99 8.32 20.55
CA LEU A 123 24.75 7.91 21.73
C LEU A 123 24.04 6.79 22.51
N GLN A 124 22.72 6.89 22.65
CA GLN A 124 21.91 5.88 23.33
C GLN A 124 21.79 4.59 22.49
N LEU A 125 21.65 4.71 21.18
CA LEU A 125 21.55 3.56 20.26
C LEU A 125 22.85 2.74 20.23
N LEU A 126 24.01 3.38 20.37
CA LEU A 126 25.31 2.70 20.52
C LEU A 126 25.37 1.77 21.74
N ARG A 127 24.71 2.14 22.85
CA ARG A 127 24.59 1.32 24.06
C ARG A 127 23.38 0.38 24.04
N SER A 128 22.61 0.37 22.95
CA SER A 128 21.38 -0.41 22.89
C SER A 128 21.68 -1.92 22.89
N PRO A 129 20.79 -2.74 23.48
CA PRO A 129 20.92 -4.20 23.46
C PRO A 129 21.00 -4.78 22.04
N VAL A 130 20.40 -4.12 21.04
CA VAL A 130 20.42 -4.57 19.64
C VAL A 130 21.85 -4.59 19.11
N VAL A 131 22.57 -3.48 19.25
CA VAL A 131 23.96 -3.35 18.76
C VAL A 131 24.90 -4.23 19.57
N LEU A 132 24.78 -4.24 20.90
CA LEU A 132 25.69 -4.99 21.76
C LEU A 132 25.52 -6.50 21.59
N ASN A 133 24.30 -7.01 21.48
CA ASN A 133 24.07 -8.42 21.20
C ASN A 133 24.54 -8.82 19.80
N ALA A 134 24.33 -7.97 18.79
CA ALA A 134 24.84 -8.22 17.45
C ALA A 134 26.37 -8.32 17.46
N ALA A 135 27.05 -7.46 18.21
CA ALA A 135 28.50 -7.48 18.35
C ALA A 135 28.99 -8.75 19.06
N LEU A 136 28.33 -9.19 20.14
CA LEU A 136 28.65 -10.42 20.86
C LEU A 136 28.45 -11.68 20.02
N ARG A 137 27.51 -11.66 19.05
CA ARG A 137 27.28 -12.77 18.11
C ARG A 137 28.33 -12.87 17.01
N LYS A 138 29.18 -11.86 16.82
CA LYS A 138 30.23 -11.92 15.78
C LYS A 138 31.26 -13.01 16.13
N PRO A 139 31.71 -13.76 15.11
CA PRO A 139 32.67 -14.84 15.33
C PRO A 139 33.96 -14.31 15.94
N GLY A 140 34.43 -14.97 16.99
CA GLY A 140 35.67 -14.62 17.68
C GLY A 140 35.55 -13.51 18.74
N ILE A 141 34.38 -12.87 18.89
CA ILE A 141 34.15 -11.84 19.94
C ILE A 141 33.68 -12.49 21.25
N SER A 142 32.71 -13.40 21.19
CA SER A 142 32.20 -14.12 22.37
C SER A 142 33.25 -14.99 23.07
N SER A 143 34.31 -15.38 22.35
CA SER A 143 35.41 -16.18 22.88
C SER A 143 36.55 -15.36 23.49
N LEU A 144 36.48 -14.02 23.46
CA LEU A 144 37.52 -13.17 24.04
C LEU A 144 37.49 -13.25 25.55
N ARG A 145 38.66 -13.23 26.17
CA ARG A 145 38.80 -13.44 27.60
C ARG A 145 38.05 -12.38 28.41
N MET A 146 38.13 -11.12 27.99
CA MET A 146 37.37 -10.01 28.60
C MET A 146 35.85 -10.19 28.61
N ILE A 147 35.31 -10.95 27.66
CA ILE A 147 33.88 -11.17 27.52
C ILE A 147 33.47 -12.42 28.32
N THR A 148 34.26 -13.48 28.26
CA THR A 148 33.98 -14.74 28.97
C THR A 148 34.15 -14.64 30.49
N GLU A 149 34.98 -13.71 30.97
CA GLU A 149 35.17 -13.48 32.41
C GLU A 149 33.97 -12.78 33.08
N GLN A 150 33.00 -12.29 32.31
CA GLN A 150 31.85 -11.52 32.82
C GLN A 150 30.58 -12.37 32.86
N ASP A 151 29.83 -12.27 33.96
CA ASP A 151 28.54 -12.97 34.12
C ASP A 151 27.48 -12.48 33.12
N ASP A 152 27.41 -11.16 32.90
CA ASP A 152 26.56 -10.53 31.89
C ASP A 152 27.41 -9.64 30.96
N PRO A 153 27.90 -10.19 29.83
CA PRO A 153 28.73 -9.44 28.91
C PRO A 153 28.02 -8.26 28.26
N GLN A 154 26.69 -8.35 28.06
CA GLN A 154 25.91 -7.29 27.44
C GLN A 154 25.80 -6.09 28.36
N ALA A 155 25.39 -6.29 29.62
CA ALA A 155 25.30 -5.21 30.59
C ALA A 155 26.68 -4.63 30.95
N TRP A 156 27.71 -5.48 30.98
CA TRP A 156 29.09 -5.02 31.18
C TRP A 156 29.56 -4.09 30.06
N LEU A 157 29.37 -4.47 28.79
CA LEU A 157 29.71 -3.62 27.64
C LEU A 157 28.94 -2.29 27.68
N ALA A 158 27.65 -2.33 27.97
CA ALA A 158 26.81 -1.13 28.04
C ALA A 158 27.31 -0.10 29.07
N ARG A 159 27.87 -0.57 30.19
CA ARG A 159 28.44 0.27 31.26
C ARG A 159 29.87 0.74 30.96
N THR A 160 30.67 -0.08 30.29
CA THR A 160 32.10 0.17 30.07
C THR A 160 32.37 1.04 28.83
N ILE A 161 31.49 1.00 27.83
CA ILE A 161 31.63 1.81 26.63
C ILE A 161 31.23 3.25 26.92
N GLU A 162 32.12 4.19 26.59
CA GLU A 162 31.95 5.62 26.80
C GLU A 162 31.83 6.34 25.45
N PRO A 163 30.61 6.60 24.98
CA PRO A 163 30.41 7.41 23.80
C PRO A 163 30.47 8.89 24.22
N VAL A 164 31.46 9.61 23.69
CA VAL A 164 31.76 11.00 24.02
C VAL A 164 31.52 11.88 22.80
N VAL A 165 30.81 12.98 23.03
CA VAL A 165 30.61 14.05 22.06
C VAL A 165 31.40 15.27 22.51
N GLN A 166 32.25 15.80 21.62
CA GLN A 166 33.02 17.02 21.91
C GLN A 166 32.28 18.26 21.38
N GLY A 167 31.63 19.00 22.29
CA GLY A 167 30.92 20.24 21.97
C GLY A 167 29.92 20.10 20.81
N ASP A 168 29.94 21.06 19.89
CA ASP A 168 29.06 21.11 18.71
C ASP A 168 29.65 20.41 17.47
N SER A 169 30.68 19.57 17.65
CA SER A 169 31.32 18.87 16.53
C SER A 169 30.43 17.81 15.88
N GLU A 170 30.47 17.67 14.55
CA GLU A 170 29.80 16.55 13.85
C GLU A 170 30.43 15.18 14.13
N VAL A 171 31.46 15.13 14.98
CA VAL A 171 32.23 13.93 15.28
C VAL A 171 31.95 13.46 16.70
N MET A 172 31.63 12.18 16.82
CA MET A 172 31.44 11.45 18.05
C MET A 172 32.60 10.47 18.24
N GLN A 173 33.10 10.35 19.45
CA GLN A 173 34.08 9.36 19.84
C GLN A 173 33.40 8.21 20.57
N LEU A 174 33.77 6.99 20.23
CA LEU A 174 33.44 5.82 21.01
C LEU A 174 34.72 5.34 21.68
N LYS A 175 34.75 5.37 23.01
CA LYS A 175 35.90 4.97 23.82
C LYS A 175 35.60 3.67 24.55
N PHE A 176 36.60 2.81 24.61
CA PHE A 176 36.55 1.57 25.37
C PHE A 176 37.91 1.29 25.99
N ARG A 177 37.93 1.01 27.30
CA ARG A 177 39.15 0.72 28.05
C ARG A 177 39.14 -0.74 28.51
N GLY A 178 40.22 -1.46 28.24
CA GLY A 178 40.37 -2.87 28.58
C GLY A 178 41.80 -3.24 29.00
N ALA A 179 41.98 -4.45 29.54
CA ALA A 179 43.27 -4.94 30.04
C ALA A 179 44.24 -5.38 28.93
N VAL A 180 43.73 -5.71 27.73
CA VAL A 180 44.47 -6.25 26.59
C VAL A 180 44.16 -5.41 25.35
N ALA A 181 45.18 -4.80 24.75
CA ALA A 181 45.02 -3.89 23.62
C ALA A 181 44.28 -4.52 22.42
N GLU A 182 44.64 -5.76 22.07
CA GLU A 182 44.09 -6.44 20.89
C GLU A 182 42.60 -6.78 21.04
N GLU A 183 42.20 -7.33 22.18
CA GLU A 183 40.78 -7.61 22.47
C GLU A 183 39.97 -6.32 22.53
N THR A 184 40.53 -5.27 23.14
CA THR A 184 39.89 -3.96 23.25
C THR A 184 39.56 -3.38 21.87
N ALA A 185 40.52 -3.42 20.95
CA ALA A 185 40.31 -2.97 19.58
C ALA A 185 39.31 -3.84 18.81
N LYS A 186 39.39 -5.18 18.95
CA LYS A 186 38.47 -6.13 18.31
C LYS A 186 37.02 -5.90 18.75
N ILE A 187 36.78 -5.74 20.05
CA ILE A 187 35.46 -5.48 20.62
C ILE A 187 34.91 -4.15 20.10
N LEU A 188 35.70 -3.08 20.18
CA LEU A 188 35.25 -1.75 19.73
C LEU A 188 34.93 -1.71 18.23
N ASN A 189 35.74 -2.37 17.41
CA ASN A 189 35.50 -2.50 15.97
C ASN A 189 34.24 -3.33 15.66
N ALA A 190 33.99 -4.41 16.42
CA ALA A 190 32.79 -5.23 16.28
C ALA A 190 31.52 -4.44 16.60
N ILE A 191 31.53 -3.68 17.70
CA ILE A 191 30.42 -2.79 18.09
C ILE A 191 30.18 -1.72 17.04
N THR A 192 31.25 -1.05 16.59
CA THR A 192 31.16 0.01 15.58
C THR A 192 30.56 -0.52 14.28
N SER A 193 31.02 -1.67 13.80
CA SER A 193 30.50 -2.27 12.57
C SER A 193 29.04 -2.71 12.72
N CYS A 194 28.64 -3.32 13.84
CA CYS A 194 27.24 -3.64 14.11
C CYS A 194 26.34 -2.40 14.17
N TYR A 195 26.80 -1.31 14.80
CA TYR A 195 26.06 -0.06 14.81
C TYR A 195 25.87 0.51 13.39
N LEU A 196 26.91 0.49 12.56
CA LEU A 196 26.82 0.95 11.18
C LEU A 196 25.86 0.09 10.37
N ASP A 197 25.87 -1.23 10.55
CA ASP A 197 25.02 -2.14 9.78
C ASP A 197 23.56 -2.10 10.25
N ASP A 198 23.31 -2.26 11.55
CA ASP A 198 21.97 -2.48 12.11
C ASP A 198 21.18 -1.19 12.38
N ILE A 199 21.87 -0.06 12.55
CA ILE A 199 21.23 1.23 12.85
C ILE A 199 21.35 2.18 11.65
N VAL A 200 22.57 2.42 11.16
CA VAL A 200 22.80 3.45 10.12
C VAL A 200 22.41 2.95 8.73
N ASN A 201 22.81 1.73 8.38
CA ASN A 201 22.61 1.17 7.05
C ASN A 201 21.28 0.42 6.91
N LYS A 202 20.62 0.07 8.01
CA LYS A 202 19.35 -0.68 7.99
C LYS A 202 18.29 -0.03 7.11
N ASP A 203 18.05 1.26 7.28
CA ASP A 203 17.07 1.99 6.44
C ASP A 203 17.44 1.94 4.95
N ARG A 204 18.73 2.03 4.64
CA ARG A 204 19.21 1.93 3.26
C ARG A 204 19.04 0.51 2.72
N GLN A 205 19.37 -0.51 3.52
CA GLN A 205 19.20 -1.91 3.17
C GLN A 205 17.72 -2.26 2.97
N ASP A 206 16.83 -1.79 3.84
CA ASP A 206 15.38 -1.99 3.72
C ASP A 206 14.81 -1.32 2.46
N ARG A 207 15.28 -0.11 2.12
CA ARG A 207 14.90 0.58 0.88
C ARG A 207 15.40 -0.18 -0.36
N LEU A 208 16.65 -0.66 -0.34
CA LEU A 208 17.20 -1.47 -1.43
C LEU A 208 16.44 -2.79 -1.57
N GLY A 209 16.15 -3.47 -0.47
CA GLY A 209 15.37 -4.71 -0.47
C GLY A 209 13.95 -4.49 -1.00
N ARG A 210 13.28 -3.40 -0.61
CA ARG A 210 11.95 -3.05 -1.14
C ARG A 210 12.01 -2.75 -2.64
N ARG A 211 13.04 -2.04 -3.11
CA ARG A 211 13.27 -1.81 -4.55
C ARG A 211 13.42 -3.13 -5.30
N ASP A 212 14.25 -4.04 -4.79
CA ASP A 212 14.53 -5.32 -5.46
C ASP A 212 13.28 -6.22 -5.50
N GLN A 213 12.46 -6.21 -4.44
CA GLN A 213 11.16 -6.88 -4.44
C GLN A 213 10.20 -6.29 -5.48
N LEU A 214 10.12 -4.95 -5.57
CA LEU A 214 9.29 -4.27 -6.57
C LEU A 214 9.78 -4.57 -7.99
N GLU A 215 11.09 -4.59 -8.22
CA GLU A 215 11.68 -4.93 -9.52
C GLU A 215 11.37 -6.39 -9.89
N LYS A 216 11.48 -7.32 -8.95
CA LYS A 216 11.10 -8.72 -9.16
C LYS A 216 9.62 -8.85 -9.52
N LYS A 217 8.73 -8.21 -8.76
CA LYS A 217 7.28 -8.20 -9.03
C LYS A 217 6.94 -7.57 -10.37
N PHE A 218 7.63 -6.48 -10.73
CA PHE A 218 7.48 -5.85 -12.03
C PHE A 218 7.88 -6.81 -13.17
N LYS A 219 9.01 -7.51 -13.04
CA LYS A 219 9.46 -8.51 -14.04
C LYS A 219 8.49 -9.68 -14.14
N GLU A 220 8.02 -10.23 -13.02
CA GLU A 220 7.01 -11.29 -12.97
C GLU A 220 5.72 -10.86 -13.70
N ASN A 221 5.17 -9.70 -13.34
CA ASN A 221 3.98 -9.15 -13.99
C ASN A 221 4.21 -8.87 -15.48
N GLN A 222 5.39 -8.41 -15.87
CA GLN A 222 5.71 -8.17 -17.27
C GLN A 222 5.79 -9.49 -18.07
N THR A 223 6.35 -10.54 -17.49
CA THR A 223 6.36 -11.88 -18.12
C THR A 223 4.95 -12.45 -18.23
N GLU A 224 4.12 -12.27 -17.21
CA GLU A 224 2.72 -12.69 -17.22
C GLU A 224 1.89 -11.91 -18.26
N LEU A 225 2.10 -10.59 -18.36
CA LEU A 225 1.45 -9.80 -19.39
C LEU A 225 1.87 -10.22 -20.80
N ARG A 226 3.14 -10.58 -21.00
CA ARG A 226 3.62 -11.12 -22.28
C ARG A 226 2.99 -12.47 -22.59
N SER A 227 2.95 -13.40 -21.64
CA SER A 227 2.33 -14.71 -21.86
C SER A 227 0.84 -14.58 -22.15
N ARG A 228 0.10 -13.76 -21.39
CA ARG A 228 -1.32 -13.49 -21.63
C ARG A 228 -1.58 -12.85 -23.00
N ARG A 229 -0.70 -11.96 -23.46
CA ARG A 229 -0.79 -11.38 -24.82
C ARG A 229 -0.52 -12.42 -25.89
N GLU A 230 0.45 -13.30 -25.70
CA GLU A 230 0.74 -14.37 -26.64
C GLU A 230 -0.44 -15.34 -26.73
N THR A 231 -0.98 -15.79 -25.59
CA THR A 231 -2.18 -16.65 -25.57
C THR A 231 -3.37 -15.97 -26.23
N PHE A 232 -3.57 -14.66 -25.99
CA PHE A 232 -4.62 -13.90 -26.65
C PHE A 232 -4.43 -13.84 -28.18
N ASN A 233 -3.20 -13.58 -28.65
CA ASN A 233 -2.88 -13.55 -30.07
C ASN A 233 -3.05 -14.92 -30.74
N ASP A 234 -2.63 -15.99 -30.07
CA ASP A 234 -2.79 -17.36 -30.55
C ASP A 234 -4.27 -17.72 -30.67
N LEU A 235 -5.07 -17.37 -29.65
CA LEU A 235 -6.51 -17.61 -29.66
C LEU A 235 -7.23 -16.76 -30.73
N ALA A 236 -6.82 -15.50 -30.91
CA ALA A 236 -7.30 -14.66 -32.01
C ALA A 236 -6.96 -15.27 -33.39
N ARG A 237 -5.77 -15.88 -33.53
CA ARG A 237 -5.32 -16.52 -34.77
C ARG A 237 -6.06 -17.82 -35.05
N THR A 238 -6.32 -18.66 -34.05
CA THR A 238 -7.09 -19.90 -34.21
C THR A 238 -8.56 -19.63 -34.49
N LEU A 239 -9.12 -18.57 -33.90
CA LEU A 239 -10.50 -18.14 -34.11
C LEU A 239 -10.69 -17.24 -35.34
N GLY A 240 -9.63 -16.99 -36.11
CA GLY A 240 -9.68 -16.29 -37.39
C GLY A 240 -10.11 -14.81 -37.30
N THR A 241 -10.12 -14.22 -36.11
CA THR A 241 -10.67 -12.89 -35.86
C THR A 241 -9.64 -12.05 -35.12
N ARG A 242 -9.15 -11.01 -35.80
CA ARG A 242 -8.11 -10.12 -35.27
C ARG A 242 -8.64 -9.14 -34.22
N ASP A 243 -9.96 -9.02 -34.08
CA ASP A 243 -10.62 -8.11 -33.15
C ASP A 243 -11.87 -8.73 -32.49
N SER A 244 -11.95 -8.61 -31.16
CA SER A 244 -13.13 -9.02 -30.36
C SER A 244 -14.42 -8.31 -30.79
N SER A 245 -14.30 -7.09 -31.34
CA SER A 245 -15.42 -6.35 -31.93
C SER A 245 -15.93 -7.01 -33.21
N GLU A 246 -15.06 -7.54 -34.06
CA GLU A 246 -15.45 -8.25 -35.28
C GLU A 246 -16.23 -9.52 -34.94
N VAL A 247 -15.79 -10.29 -33.95
CA VAL A 247 -16.50 -11.49 -33.45
C VAL A 247 -17.90 -11.14 -32.94
N ALA A 248 -18.02 -10.05 -32.17
CA ALA A 248 -19.30 -9.59 -31.65
C ALA A 248 -20.25 -9.17 -32.79
N THR A 249 -19.73 -8.49 -33.81
CA THR A 249 -20.53 -8.11 -35.00
C THR A 249 -20.93 -9.33 -35.84
N GLN A 250 -20.02 -10.30 -36.02
CA GLN A 250 -20.29 -11.54 -36.75
C GLN A 250 -21.34 -12.38 -36.02
N ARG A 251 -21.26 -12.49 -34.70
CA ARG A 251 -22.29 -13.14 -33.87
C ARG A 251 -23.64 -12.44 -34.03
N GLY A 252 -23.67 -11.11 -34.00
CA GLY A 252 -24.89 -10.33 -34.23
C GLY A 252 -25.52 -10.62 -35.59
N LEU A 253 -24.71 -10.64 -36.65
CA LEU A 253 -25.16 -10.96 -38.00
C LEU A 253 -25.68 -12.39 -38.13
N LEU A 254 -25.01 -13.38 -37.54
CA LEU A 254 -25.48 -14.76 -37.57
C LEU A 254 -26.78 -14.95 -36.78
N MET A 255 -26.96 -14.26 -35.65
CA MET A 255 -28.21 -14.27 -34.91
C MET A 255 -29.36 -13.64 -35.69
N ASP A 256 -29.09 -12.55 -36.43
CA ASP A 256 -30.06 -11.95 -37.35
C ASP A 256 -30.44 -12.91 -38.48
N GLN A 257 -29.46 -13.56 -39.11
CA GLN A 257 -29.69 -14.61 -40.11
C GLN A 257 -30.49 -15.80 -39.55
N LEU A 258 -30.23 -16.20 -38.31
CA LEU A 258 -30.99 -17.26 -37.64
C LEU A 258 -32.44 -16.86 -37.40
N SER A 259 -32.68 -15.62 -36.96
CA SER A 259 -34.02 -15.08 -36.75
C SER A 259 -34.82 -15.01 -38.06
N THR A 260 -34.17 -14.56 -39.15
CA THR A 260 -34.81 -14.48 -40.47
C THR A 260 -35.07 -15.87 -41.06
N ALA A 261 -34.15 -16.82 -40.90
CA ALA A 261 -34.37 -18.22 -41.29
C ALA A 261 -35.54 -18.86 -40.54
N ARG A 262 -35.61 -18.63 -39.21
CA ARG A 262 -36.73 -19.10 -38.38
C ARG A 262 -38.06 -18.50 -38.82
N ASN A 263 -38.10 -17.18 -39.08
CA ASN A 263 -39.31 -16.52 -39.54
C ASN A 263 -39.78 -17.05 -40.90
N ARG A 264 -38.87 -17.32 -41.83
CA ARG A 264 -39.20 -17.95 -43.13
C ARG A 264 -39.74 -19.36 -42.95
N MET A 265 -39.18 -20.14 -42.03
CA MET A 265 -39.67 -21.49 -41.72
C MET A 265 -41.11 -21.44 -41.18
N VAL A 266 -41.36 -20.60 -40.17
CA VAL A 266 -42.71 -20.42 -39.59
C VAL A 266 -43.71 -19.93 -40.63
N GLN A 267 -43.31 -19.00 -41.51
CA GLN A 267 -44.17 -18.54 -42.61
C GLN A 267 -44.53 -19.68 -43.58
N ALA A 268 -43.54 -20.48 -43.99
CA ALA A 268 -43.77 -21.59 -44.91
C ALA A 268 -44.62 -22.72 -44.27
N GLU A 269 -44.47 -22.96 -42.97
CA GLU A 269 -45.32 -23.88 -42.20
C GLU A 269 -46.77 -23.40 -42.14
N ASN A 270 -47.00 -22.13 -41.81
CA ASN A 270 -48.34 -21.54 -41.81
C ASN A 270 -49.00 -21.59 -43.21
N ASP A 271 -48.22 -21.37 -44.28
CA ASP A 271 -48.72 -21.48 -45.65
C ASP A 271 -49.07 -22.93 -46.02
N LEU A 272 -48.31 -23.91 -45.51
CA LEU A 272 -48.63 -25.33 -45.68
C LEU A 272 -49.93 -25.70 -44.95
N GLU A 273 -50.10 -25.27 -43.70
CA GLU A 273 -51.31 -25.53 -42.92
C GLU A 273 -52.56 -24.93 -43.58
N ARG A 274 -52.46 -23.68 -44.08
CA ARG A 274 -53.54 -23.06 -44.85
C ARG A 274 -53.88 -23.88 -46.09
N LEU A 275 -52.87 -24.30 -46.85
CA LEU A 275 -53.08 -25.08 -48.05
C LEU A 275 -53.64 -26.49 -47.76
N GLU A 276 -53.24 -27.11 -46.65
CA GLU A 276 -53.83 -28.38 -46.20
C GLU A 276 -55.30 -28.20 -45.79
N SER A 277 -55.65 -27.08 -45.16
CA SER A 277 -57.05 -26.74 -44.87
C SER A 277 -57.87 -26.52 -46.14
N GLU A 278 -57.29 -25.87 -47.17
CA GLU A 278 -57.93 -25.69 -48.47
C GLU A 278 -58.17 -27.05 -49.15
N ILE A 279 -57.15 -27.93 -49.19
CA ILE A 279 -57.28 -29.29 -49.73
C ILE A 279 -58.37 -30.08 -48.98
N ALA A 280 -58.39 -30.02 -47.65
CA ALA A 280 -59.39 -30.72 -46.84
C ALA A 280 -60.82 -30.24 -47.15
N VAL A 281 -61.03 -28.92 -47.32
CA VAL A 281 -62.32 -28.34 -47.73
C VAL A 281 -62.70 -28.79 -49.15
N TYR A 282 -61.74 -28.83 -50.08
CA TYR A 282 -61.98 -29.36 -51.45
C TYR A 282 -62.36 -30.84 -51.45
N ASP A 283 -61.70 -31.68 -50.64
CA ASP A 283 -61.99 -33.11 -50.54
C ASP A 283 -63.37 -33.36 -49.89
N LEU A 284 -63.73 -32.60 -48.86
CA LEU A 284 -65.08 -32.63 -48.27
C LEU A 284 -66.16 -32.23 -49.28
N ARG A 285 -65.98 -31.11 -49.98
CA ARG A 285 -66.92 -30.63 -51.01
C ARG A 285 -67.08 -31.63 -52.17
N LYS A 286 -66.01 -32.36 -52.51
CA LYS A 286 -66.05 -33.45 -53.50
C LYS A 286 -66.79 -34.69 -52.96
N GLY A 287 -66.62 -35.01 -51.67
CA GLY A 287 -67.39 -36.05 -50.98
C GLY A 287 -68.89 -35.75 -50.97
N GLU A 288 -69.27 -34.52 -50.63
CA GLU A 288 -70.66 -34.04 -50.67
C GLU A 288 -71.22 -34.00 -52.10
N ALA A 289 -70.42 -33.62 -53.10
CA ALA A 289 -70.83 -33.70 -54.50
C ALA A 289 -70.94 -35.15 -55.02
N ALA A 290 -70.16 -36.08 -54.48
CA ALA A 290 -70.27 -37.50 -54.80
C ALA A 290 -71.48 -38.16 -54.11
N GLU A 291 -71.84 -37.72 -52.89
CA GLU A 291 -73.10 -38.11 -52.22
C GLU A 291 -74.32 -37.47 -52.91
N ALA A 292 -74.23 -36.23 -53.39
CA ALA A 292 -75.30 -35.58 -54.17
C ALA A 292 -75.51 -36.22 -55.55
N VAL A 293 -74.49 -36.84 -56.15
CA VAL A 293 -74.60 -37.60 -57.42
C VAL A 293 -74.97 -39.07 -57.18
N ALA A 294 -74.82 -39.60 -55.96
CA ALA A 294 -75.30 -40.92 -55.57
C ALA A 294 -76.75 -40.91 -55.02
N GLY A 295 -77.37 -39.74 -54.90
CA GLY A 295 -78.72 -39.53 -54.36
C GLY A 295 -79.70 -38.94 -55.37
N GLU A 296 -79.91 -39.59 -56.52
CA GLU A 296 -81.18 -39.45 -57.24
C GLU A 296 -82.17 -40.53 -56.74
N GLY A 297 -83.07 -40.12 -55.84
CA GLY A 297 -84.13 -40.97 -55.30
C GLY A 297 -84.87 -40.39 -54.09
N GLU A 298 -85.85 -39.51 -54.38
CA GLU A 298 -87.00 -39.11 -53.55
C GLU A 298 -86.83 -38.11 -52.37
N ALA A 299 -87.17 -36.86 -52.70
CA ALA A 299 -88.19 -36.00 -52.06
C ALA A 299 -88.38 -36.04 -50.53
N GLY A 300 -88.16 -34.88 -49.91
CA GLY A 300 -88.71 -34.51 -48.62
C GLY A 300 -88.61 -33.01 -48.39
N ALA A 301 -89.70 -32.30 -48.68
CA ALA A 301 -89.88 -30.87 -48.43
C ALA A 301 -89.78 -30.52 -46.94
N GLY A 302 -89.20 -29.35 -46.65
CA GLY A 302 -89.14 -28.76 -45.32
C GLY A 302 -88.61 -27.33 -45.39
N GLU A 303 -89.53 -26.40 -45.58
CA GLU A 303 -89.36 -24.95 -45.46
C GLU A 303 -89.04 -24.54 -44.00
N GLY A 304 -88.45 -23.36 -43.83
CA GLY A 304 -88.22 -22.71 -42.53
C GLY A 304 -86.87 -21.98 -42.53
N GLU A 305 -86.73 -20.80 -43.15
CA GLU A 305 -86.99 -19.50 -42.51
C GLU A 305 -86.29 -19.35 -41.15
N GLY A 306 -85.30 -18.45 -41.12
CA GLY A 306 -84.51 -18.12 -39.93
C GLY A 306 -83.35 -17.19 -40.25
N ALA A 307 -83.64 -16.12 -41.00
CA ALA A 307 -82.77 -14.96 -41.06
C ALA A 307 -82.88 -14.22 -39.72
N ASP A 308 -82.15 -14.70 -38.72
CA ASP A 308 -81.94 -13.94 -37.49
C ASP A 308 -80.64 -13.18 -37.61
N GLU A 309 -80.77 -11.86 -37.55
CA GLU A 309 -79.74 -10.86 -37.47
C GLU A 309 -78.66 -11.28 -36.46
N ALA A 310 -77.53 -11.78 -36.97
CA ALA A 310 -76.34 -11.99 -36.17
C ALA A 310 -75.81 -10.61 -35.76
N PHE A 311 -76.29 -10.09 -34.63
CA PHE A 311 -75.53 -9.13 -33.84
C PHE A 311 -74.16 -9.76 -33.63
N ALA A 312 -73.14 -9.21 -34.31
CA ALA A 312 -71.76 -9.66 -34.19
C ALA A 312 -71.43 -9.80 -32.70
N SER A 313 -70.98 -10.99 -32.27
CA SER A 313 -70.57 -11.17 -30.88
C SER A 313 -69.47 -10.15 -30.57
N ASP A 314 -69.46 -9.63 -29.33
CA ASP A 314 -68.48 -8.61 -28.93
C ASP A 314 -67.04 -9.10 -29.19
N ASP A 315 -66.83 -10.41 -29.08
CA ASP A 315 -65.59 -11.11 -29.43
C ASP A 315 -65.20 -11.00 -30.93
N MET A 316 -66.16 -11.07 -31.86
CA MET A 316 -65.90 -10.88 -33.30
C MET A 316 -65.58 -9.42 -33.62
N ILE A 317 -66.22 -8.48 -32.92
CA ILE A 317 -65.93 -7.04 -33.05
C ILE A 317 -64.54 -6.74 -32.50
N GLU A 318 -64.15 -7.34 -31.38
CA GLU A 318 -62.81 -7.19 -30.80
C GLU A 318 -61.72 -7.87 -31.65
N ALA A 319 -62.01 -9.04 -32.23
CA ALA A 319 -61.13 -9.71 -33.18
C ALA A 319 -60.96 -8.92 -34.48
N ALA A 320 -61.98 -8.18 -34.94
CA ALA A 320 -61.88 -7.30 -36.09
C ALA A 320 -61.13 -6.00 -35.76
N LEU A 321 -61.37 -5.41 -34.59
CA LEU A 321 -60.66 -4.21 -34.10
C LEU A 321 -59.16 -4.47 -33.93
N SER A 322 -58.76 -5.62 -33.37
CA SER A 322 -57.34 -6.00 -33.24
C SER A 322 -56.66 -6.28 -34.59
N ARG A 323 -57.42 -6.48 -35.68
CA ARG A 323 -56.87 -6.64 -37.04
C ARG A 323 -56.62 -5.31 -37.74
N GLU A 324 -57.14 -4.19 -37.25
CA GLU A 324 -56.94 -2.88 -37.87
C GLU A 324 -55.44 -2.47 -37.83
N PRO A 325 -54.85 -2.00 -38.95
CA PRO A 325 -53.45 -1.57 -39.00
C PRO A 325 -53.09 -0.50 -37.96
N GLU A 326 -53.98 0.46 -37.68
CA GLU A 326 -53.72 1.53 -36.70
C GLU A 326 -53.62 0.99 -35.27
N ILE A 327 -54.49 0.03 -34.90
CA ILE A 327 -54.48 -0.59 -33.57
C ILE A 327 -53.25 -1.49 -33.44
N ARG A 328 -52.92 -2.28 -34.47
CA ARG A 328 -51.70 -3.12 -34.47
C ARG A 328 -50.41 -2.30 -34.35
N ALA A 329 -50.35 -1.12 -34.98
CA ALA A 329 -49.19 -0.23 -34.87
C ALA A 329 -49.03 0.40 -33.47
N LEU A 330 -50.12 0.59 -32.73
CA LEU A 330 -50.07 1.06 -31.35
C LEU A 330 -49.76 -0.10 -30.38
N GLU A 331 -50.28 -1.29 -30.64
CA GLU A 331 -49.97 -2.51 -29.88
C GLU A 331 -48.49 -2.91 -30.01
N SER A 332 -47.90 -2.80 -31.20
CA SER A 332 -46.46 -3.03 -31.39
C SER A 332 -45.61 -2.03 -30.58
N GLN A 333 -45.99 -0.76 -30.56
CA GLN A 333 -45.33 0.26 -29.74
C GLN A 333 -45.41 -0.05 -28.23
N ILE A 334 -46.52 -0.62 -27.76
CA ILE A 334 -46.65 -1.07 -26.37
C ILE A 334 -45.73 -2.25 -26.08
N ALA A 335 -45.65 -3.23 -26.98
CA ALA A 335 -44.77 -4.38 -26.84
C ALA A 335 -43.29 -3.95 -26.76
N GLU A 336 -42.87 -3.05 -27.65
CA GLU A 336 -41.53 -2.45 -27.65
C GLU A 336 -41.24 -1.69 -26.33
N LEU A 337 -42.15 -0.83 -25.89
CA LEU A 337 -42.00 -0.10 -24.63
C LEU A 337 -41.96 -1.03 -23.41
N THR A 338 -42.70 -2.14 -23.44
CA THR A 338 -42.72 -3.10 -22.33
C THR A 338 -41.39 -3.83 -22.23
N ASN A 339 -40.82 -4.26 -23.36
CA ASN A 339 -39.48 -4.85 -23.39
C ASN A 339 -38.40 -3.85 -22.92
N ALA A 340 -38.52 -2.57 -23.31
CA ALA A 340 -37.61 -1.52 -22.87
C ALA A 340 -37.71 -1.25 -21.35
N ILE A 341 -38.92 -1.27 -20.79
CA ILE A 341 -39.16 -1.13 -19.34
C ILE A 341 -38.49 -2.27 -18.57
N LEU A 342 -38.70 -3.52 -19.01
CA LEU A 342 -38.14 -4.71 -18.35
C LEU A 342 -36.61 -4.68 -18.41
N GLY A 343 -36.03 -4.47 -19.59
CA GLY A 343 -34.57 -4.42 -19.75
C GLY A 343 -33.92 -3.28 -18.97
N GLN A 344 -34.58 -2.12 -18.82
CA GLN A 344 -34.05 -1.03 -18.02
C GLN A 344 -34.17 -1.30 -16.51
N ALA A 345 -35.28 -1.89 -16.07
CA ALA A 345 -35.47 -2.20 -14.67
C ALA A 345 -34.52 -3.30 -14.16
N GLU A 346 -34.22 -4.31 -14.98
CA GLU A 346 -33.26 -5.37 -14.63
C GLU A 346 -31.82 -4.85 -14.48
N ARG A 347 -31.42 -3.86 -15.30
CA ARG A 347 -30.08 -3.25 -15.23
C ARG A 347 -29.91 -2.27 -14.07
N SER A 348 -30.99 -1.93 -13.38
CA SER A 348 -31.02 -0.85 -12.40
C SER A 348 -31.11 -1.37 -10.98
N ALA A 349 -30.21 -0.93 -10.11
CA ALA A 349 -30.27 -1.24 -8.67
C ALA A 349 -31.55 -0.70 -7.99
N ARG A 350 -32.26 0.25 -8.63
CA ARG A 350 -33.54 0.81 -8.15
C ARG A 350 -34.76 0.17 -8.81
N GLY A 351 -34.58 -0.75 -9.76
CA GLY A 351 -35.65 -1.47 -10.46
C GLY A 351 -36.73 -0.55 -11.04
N MET A 352 -37.99 -0.85 -10.73
CA MET A 352 -39.17 -0.09 -11.21
C MET A 352 -39.25 1.34 -10.66
N ASN A 353 -38.46 1.70 -9.64
CA ASN A 353 -38.45 3.04 -9.06
C ASN A 353 -37.50 4.03 -9.76
N GLU A 354 -36.84 3.62 -10.85
CA GLU A 354 -35.99 4.51 -11.64
C GLU A 354 -36.81 5.62 -12.36
N PRO A 355 -36.35 6.89 -12.36
CA PRO A 355 -37.03 7.98 -13.06
C PRO A 355 -37.25 7.73 -14.56
N ALA A 356 -36.30 7.05 -15.23
CA ALA A 356 -36.44 6.68 -16.63
C ALA A 356 -37.57 5.66 -16.84
N VAL A 357 -37.64 4.62 -15.98
CA VAL A 357 -38.70 3.61 -16.01
C VAL A 357 -40.07 4.23 -15.75
N ARG A 358 -40.18 5.14 -14.76
CA ARG A 358 -41.45 5.87 -14.50
C ARG A 358 -41.94 6.68 -15.70
N ARG A 359 -41.04 7.34 -16.43
CA ARG A 359 -41.38 8.05 -17.68
C ARG A 359 -41.88 7.10 -18.77
N MET A 360 -41.24 5.95 -18.92
CA MET A 360 -41.66 4.93 -19.89
C MET A 360 -43.02 4.31 -19.53
N VAL A 361 -43.27 4.05 -18.25
CA VAL A 361 -44.57 3.59 -17.76
C VAL A 361 -45.67 4.63 -18.04
N GLY A 362 -45.39 5.91 -17.81
CA GLY A 362 -46.31 7.00 -18.17
C GLY A 362 -46.62 7.06 -19.66
N ARG A 363 -45.60 6.88 -20.52
CA ARG A 363 -45.78 6.82 -21.97
C ARG A 363 -46.60 5.60 -22.40
N ARG A 364 -46.38 4.43 -21.80
CA ARG A 364 -47.19 3.22 -22.04
C ARG A 364 -48.67 3.45 -21.71
N GLN A 365 -48.96 4.09 -20.57
CA GLN A 365 -50.33 4.44 -20.19
C GLN A 365 -50.98 5.43 -21.17
N GLN A 366 -50.21 6.39 -21.71
CA GLN A 366 -50.73 7.32 -22.71
C GLN A 366 -51.13 6.59 -24.00
N ILE A 367 -50.33 5.63 -24.47
CA ILE A 367 -50.63 4.84 -25.68
C ILE A 367 -51.84 3.92 -25.45
N LEU A 368 -51.98 3.32 -24.26
CA LEU A 368 -53.17 2.53 -23.91
C LEU A 368 -54.46 3.37 -24.04
N ARG A 369 -54.46 4.61 -23.55
CA ARG A 369 -55.60 5.53 -23.73
C ARG A 369 -55.84 5.88 -25.21
N GLN A 370 -54.79 5.95 -26.03
CA GLN A 370 -54.93 6.17 -27.47
C GLN A 370 -55.58 4.96 -28.15
N ILE A 371 -55.22 3.74 -27.76
CA ILE A 371 -55.85 2.50 -28.28
C ILE A 371 -57.34 2.47 -27.92
N GLU A 372 -57.71 2.81 -26.68
CA GLU A 372 -59.12 2.88 -26.29
C GLU A 372 -59.88 3.96 -27.09
N ALA A 373 -59.25 5.12 -27.32
CA ALA A 373 -59.81 6.19 -28.13
C ALA A 373 -59.93 5.84 -29.63
N THR A 374 -59.02 5.03 -30.19
CA THR A 374 -59.13 4.56 -31.58
C THR A 374 -60.15 3.43 -31.70
N LYS A 375 -60.16 2.48 -30.76
CA LYS A 375 -61.17 1.40 -30.70
C LYS A 375 -62.59 1.96 -30.67
N THR A 376 -62.84 2.98 -29.85
CA THR A 376 -64.17 3.63 -29.76
C THR A 376 -64.57 4.34 -31.07
N LYS A 377 -63.61 4.92 -31.81
CA LYS A 377 -63.86 5.56 -33.11
C LYS A 377 -64.12 4.55 -34.24
N LEU A 378 -63.43 3.41 -34.21
CA LEU A 378 -63.46 2.41 -35.27
C LEU A 378 -64.59 1.38 -35.11
N ARG A 379 -65.09 1.16 -33.88
CA ARG A 379 -66.20 0.24 -33.58
C ARG A 379 -67.42 0.42 -34.50
N PRO A 380 -67.94 1.63 -34.78
CA PRO A 380 -69.09 1.79 -35.69
C PRO A 380 -68.75 1.55 -37.17
N GLN A 381 -67.51 1.78 -37.59
CA GLN A 381 -67.08 1.56 -38.98
C GLN A 381 -66.93 0.07 -39.28
N ILE A 382 -66.39 -0.69 -38.32
CA ILE A 382 -66.22 -2.14 -38.43
C ILE A 382 -67.58 -2.86 -38.36
N LEU A 383 -68.52 -2.38 -37.53
CA LEU A 383 -69.90 -2.87 -37.55
C LEU A 383 -70.55 -2.72 -38.93
N GLY A 384 -70.24 -1.64 -39.67
CA GLY A 384 -70.68 -1.45 -41.06
C GLY A 384 -69.99 -2.36 -42.08
N VAL A 385 -68.70 -2.67 -41.88
CA VAL A 385 -67.93 -3.53 -42.79
C VAL A 385 -68.24 -5.01 -42.59
N ILE A 386 -68.43 -5.47 -41.34
CA ILE A 386 -68.80 -6.87 -41.02
C ILE A 386 -70.18 -7.21 -41.63
N GLY A 387 -71.11 -6.25 -41.68
CA GLY A 387 -72.41 -6.42 -42.35
C GLY A 387 -72.35 -6.49 -43.88
N SER A 388 -71.21 -6.18 -44.51
CA SER A 388 -71.07 -6.12 -45.99
C SER A 388 -70.01 -7.07 -46.58
N GLY A 389 -69.29 -7.82 -45.75
CA GLY A 389 -68.10 -8.59 -46.14
C GLY A 389 -68.34 -10.08 -46.38
N GLY A 390 -69.20 -10.46 -47.32
CA GLY A 390 -69.38 -11.85 -47.77
C GLY A 390 -69.00 -12.03 -49.23
N GLY A 391 -67.73 -12.30 -49.53
CA GLY A 391 -67.28 -12.43 -50.93
C GLY A 391 -65.84 -12.90 -51.06
N ALA A 392 -65.59 -14.17 -50.71
CA ALA A 392 -64.33 -14.82 -51.01
C ALA A 392 -64.26 -15.16 -52.52
N THR A 393 -63.40 -14.46 -53.25
CA THR A 393 -63.03 -14.79 -54.63
C THR A 393 -62.18 -16.06 -54.65
N GLY A 394 -62.84 -17.22 -54.70
CA GLY A 394 -62.21 -18.51 -54.96
C GLY A 394 -62.02 -18.71 -56.46
N GLY A 395 -60.84 -18.37 -56.99
CA GLY A 395 -60.41 -18.92 -58.27
C GLY A 395 -60.28 -20.44 -58.11
N ALA A 396 -60.97 -21.21 -58.95
CA ALA A 396 -60.91 -22.67 -58.92
C ALA A 396 -59.48 -23.13 -59.29
N VAL A 397 -58.66 -23.39 -58.28
CA VAL A 397 -57.31 -23.95 -58.43
C VAL A 397 -57.45 -25.45 -58.70
N SER A 398 -56.74 -25.98 -59.70
CA SER A 398 -56.87 -27.40 -60.04
C SER A 398 -56.23 -28.30 -58.96
N PRO A 399 -56.75 -29.52 -58.69
CA PRO A 399 -56.20 -30.40 -57.66
C PRO A 399 -54.71 -30.76 -57.87
N ARG A 400 -54.26 -30.78 -59.12
CA ARG A 400 -52.84 -30.99 -59.46
C ARG A 400 -51.98 -29.78 -59.08
N GLU A 401 -52.50 -28.57 -59.18
CA GLU A 401 -51.81 -27.35 -58.75
C GLU A 401 -51.67 -27.29 -57.22
N LEU A 402 -52.71 -27.68 -56.47
CA LEU A 402 -52.64 -27.75 -55.01
C LEU A 402 -51.63 -28.80 -54.53
N ALA A 403 -51.62 -29.99 -55.15
CA ALA A 403 -50.65 -31.04 -54.83
C ALA A 403 -49.20 -30.62 -55.16
N LEU A 404 -48.99 -29.97 -56.31
CA LEU A 404 -47.68 -29.45 -56.70
C LEU A 404 -47.22 -28.34 -55.74
N ARG A 405 -48.12 -27.42 -55.37
CA ARG A 405 -47.83 -26.34 -54.42
C ARG A 405 -47.50 -26.88 -53.03
N ARG A 406 -48.25 -27.88 -52.53
CA ARG A 406 -47.91 -28.61 -51.29
C ARG A 406 -46.51 -29.21 -51.37
N GLN A 407 -46.17 -29.90 -52.46
CA GLN A 407 -44.85 -30.50 -52.62
C GLN A 407 -43.74 -29.43 -52.64
N THR A 408 -43.96 -28.30 -53.29
CA THR A 408 -42.99 -27.19 -53.30
C THR A 408 -42.82 -26.56 -51.92
N LEU A 409 -43.90 -26.40 -51.15
CA LEU A 409 -43.85 -25.88 -49.79
C LEU A 409 -43.10 -26.83 -48.87
N VAL A 410 -43.40 -28.14 -48.90
CA VAL A 410 -42.66 -29.16 -48.13
C VAL A 410 -41.16 -29.14 -48.45
N LYS A 411 -40.79 -29.05 -49.74
CA LYS A 411 -39.38 -28.91 -50.14
C LYS A 411 -38.76 -27.61 -49.65
N SER A 412 -39.52 -26.51 -49.65
CA SER A 412 -39.04 -25.21 -49.17
C SER A 412 -38.83 -25.20 -47.65
N ILE A 413 -39.71 -25.85 -46.88
CA ILE A 413 -39.59 -26.01 -45.43
C ILE A 413 -38.37 -26.88 -45.11
N ALA A 414 -38.19 -28.00 -45.81
CA ALA A 414 -37.01 -28.84 -45.63
C ALA A 414 -35.69 -28.08 -45.89
N LYS A 415 -35.67 -27.25 -46.95
CA LYS A 415 -34.52 -26.39 -47.25
C LYS A 415 -34.31 -25.30 -46.19
N ALA A 416 -35.38 -24.63 -45.75
CA ALA A 416 -35.32 -23.61 -44.71
C ALA A 416 -34.83 -24.19 -43.37
N ARG A 417 -35.30 -25.37 -43.01
CA ARG A 417 -34.86 -26.11 -41.83
C ARG A 417 -33.37 -26.46 -41.89
N ALA A 418 -32.90 -26.98 -43.02
CA ALA A 418 -31.47 -27.26 -43.20
C ALA A 418 -30.62 -25.98 -43.05
N THR A 419 -31.04 -24.87 -43.65
CA THR A 419 -30.33 -23.59 -43.49
C THR A 419 -30.35 -23.07 -42.05
N TYR A 420 -31.45 -23.28 -41.32
CA TYR A 420 -31.54 -22.93 -39.90
C TYR A 420 -30.60 -23.77 -39.05
N GLU A 421 -30.55 -25.09 -39.28
CA GLU A 421 -29.64 -26.00 -38.58
C GLU A 421 -28.17 -25.63 -38.85
N ASP A 422 -27.79 -25.34 -40.09
CA ASP A 422 -26.43 -24.92 -40.45
C ASP A 422 -26.01 -23.60 -39.75
N ILE A 423 -26.88 -22.58 -39.80
CA ILE A 423 -26.59 -21.29 -39.14
C ILE A 423 -26.56 -21.47 -37.62
N SER A 424 -27.44 -22.29 -37.05
CA SER A 424 -27.46 -22.57 -35.61
C SER A 424 -26.16 -23.24 -35.14
N LYS A 425 -25.61 -24.16 -35.95
CA LYS A 425 -24.34 -24.82 -35.65
C LYS A 425 -23.18 -23.82 -35.67
N GLN A 426 -23.12 -22.95 -36.68
CA GLN A 426 -22.11 -21.89 -36.76
C GLN A 426 -22.19 -20.93 -35.56
N VAL A 427 -23.39 -20.58 -35.10
CA VAL A 427 -23.60 -19.75 -33.92
C VAL A 427 -23.11 -20.43 -32.64
N VAL A 428 -23.37 -21.73 -32.49
CA VAL A 428 -22.94 -22.52 -31.32
C VAL A 428 -21.42 -22.67 -31.31
N ASP A 429 -20.80 -22.99 -32.45
CA ASP A 429 -19.35 -23.12 -32.58
C ASP A 429 -18.64 -21.80 -32.22
N LEU A 430 -19.18 -20.67 -32.68
CA LEU A 430 -18.67 -19.32 -32.39
C LEU A 430 -18.98 -18.89 -30.94
N GLY A 431 -20.02 -19.44 -30.32
CA GLY A 431 -20.35 -19.27 -28.91
C GLY A 431 -19.39 -20.03 -27.99
N ASN A 432 -19.10 -21.30 -28.30
CA ASN A 432 -18.16 -22.13 -27.54
C ASN A 432 -16.74 -21.58 -27.62
N ALA A 433 -16.32 -21.12 -28.82
CA ALA A 433 -15.06 -20.42 -29.02
C ALA A 433 -14.89 -19.17 -28.13
N ASN A 434 -15.98 -18.49 -27.78
CA ASN A 434 -15.98 -17.31 -26.91
C ASN A 434 -16.11 -17.64 -25.41
N ALA A 435 -16.60 -18.82 -25.05
CA ALA A 435 -16.77 -19.21 -23.65
C ALA A 435 -15.47 -19.70 -23.00
N ASP A 436 -14.50 -20.11 -23.83
CA ASP A 436 -13.14 -20.50 -23.43
C ASP A 436 -12.17 -19.29 -23.36
N LEU A 437 -12.62 -18.07 -23.70
CA LEU A 437 -11.97 -16.78 -23.45
C LEU A 437 -12.26 -16.29 -22.02
#